data_AF-A0A8S2B8H8-F1
#
_entry.id   AF-A0A8S2B8H8-F1
#
_cell.length_a   1.000
_cell.length_b   1.000
_cell.length_c   1.000
_cell.angle_alpha   90.00
_cell.angle_beta   90.00
_cell.angle_gamma   90.00
#
_symmetry.space_group_name_H-M   'P 1'
#
loop_
_entity.id
_entity.type
_entity.pdbx_description
1 polymer ?
#
loop_
_entity_poly.entity_id
_entity_poly.type
_entity_poly.pdbx_seq_one_letter_code
_entity_poly.pdbx_strand_id
1 'polypeptide(L)'
;MEETTTFHGLGHLFMTIFLYCFSSFIVAPAITDISMAALCPGKDECSLAIYLSGFQQVITGVGSLMMMPLMGSLSDKHGRKCLLTLPMTLNILPLATLAYSRGTTIFYMYYVLKTFTSIVCEGSVLCLALAYVADNVSEGRRASAFGILTGITSCAFVCATLCARFLSIAATFQILHIATYLVAAAMAILSTLYMRLFLPDSIRDNSLGAPIVLSEKLSSPLLEDCHGHKNRIFRAIRSVREMTSLMRRSVPLFQVAMVSFFSSLAEAGLHASSMYYLKAKFHFNKDQFADLMIIFGAAGSISQVNKN
;
A
#
# COMPACT_ATOMS: atom_id res chain seq x y z
N MET A 1 7.51 -22.14 -28.16
CA MET A 1 6.07 -22.04 -27.80
C MET A 1 5.81 -22.11 -26.29
N GLU A 2 6.86 -22.08 -25.45
CA GLU A 2 6.79 -22.00 -23.98
C GLU A 2 6.91 -20.54 -23.47
N GLU A 3 7.07 -19.60 -24.41
CA GLU A 3 7.49 -18.23 -24.16
C GLU A 3 6.32 -17.29 -23.83
N THR A 4 5.13 -17.56 -24.37
CA THR A 4 3.91 -16.75 -24.22
C THR A 4 3.08 -17.11 -22.98
N THR A 5 3.28 -18.30 -22.41
CA THR A 5 2.49 -18.79 -21.26
C THR A 5 2.93 -18.17 -19.93
N THR A 6 4.20 -17.79 -19.79
CA THR A 6 4.75 -17.19 -18.56
C THR A 6 4.18 -15.79 -18.27
N PHE A 7 4.08 -14.91 -19.27
CA PHE A 7 3.51 -13.57 -19.09
C PHE A 7 1.98 -13.57 -18.92
N HIS A 8 1.29 -14.53 -19.54
CA HIS A 8 -0.18 -14.61 -19.44
C HIS A 8 -0.61 -14.96 -18.00
N GLY A 9 0.16 -15.78 -17.27
CA GLY A 9 -0.08 -16.07 -15.85
C GLY A 9 0.17 -14.87 -14.92
N LEU A 10 1.10 -14.00 -15.27
CA LEU A 10 1.41 -12.76 -14.52
C LEU A 10 0.40 -11.64 -14.76
N GLY A 11 -0.37 -11.70 -15.87
CA GLY A 11 -1.40 -10.72 -16.20
C GLY A 11 -2.41 -10.53 -15.06
N HIS A 12 -2.80 -11.60 -14.36
CA HIS A 12 -3.71 -11.51 -13.22
C HIS A 12 -3.09 -10.78 -12.02
N LEU A 13 -1.80 -10.97 -11.76
CA LEU A 13 -1.08 -10.23 -10.72
C LEU A 13 -1.01 -8.74 -11.09
N PHE A 14 -0.63 -8.45 -12.33
CA PHE A 14 -0.54 -7.08 -12.85
C PHE A 14 -1.86 -6.34 -12.76
N MET A 15 -2.96 -6.96 -13.18
CA MET A 15 -4.31 -6.38 -13.03
C MET A 15 -4.68 -6.18 -11.56
N THR A 16 -4.37 -7.16 -10.70
CA THR A 16 -4.63 -7.04 -9.25
C THR A 16 -3.93 -5.82 -8.65
N ILE A 17 -2.63 -5.68 -8.93
CA ILE A 17 -1.80 -4.61 -8.39
C ILE A 17 -2.24 -3.26 -8.97
N PHE A 18 -2.59 -3.21 -10.26
CA PHE A 18 -3.18 -2.02 -10.87
C PHE A 18 -4.43 -1.57 -10.11
N LEU A 19 -5.40 -2.45 -9.88
CA LEU A 19 -6.64 -2.14 -9.17
C LEU A 19 -6.39 -1.73 -7.71
N TYR A 20 -5.47 -2.40 -7.02
CA TYR A 20 -5.09 -2.08 -5.64
C TYR A 20 -4.46 -0.68 -5.56
N CYS A 21 -3.46 -0.40 -6.39
CA CYS A 21 -2.79 0.90 -6.45
C CYS A 21 -3.79 2.00 -6.85
N PHE A 22 -4.65 1.72 -7.82
CA PHE A 22 -5.71 2.65 -8.23
C PHE A 22 -6.61 3.04 -7.06
N SER A 23 -7.08 2.05 -6.30
CA SER A 23 -7.93 2.28 -5.12
C SER A 23 -7.25 3.11 -4.04
N SER A 24 -5.94 3.00 -3.90
CA SER A 24 -5.17 3.74 -2.90
C SER A 24 -4.86 5.17 -3.35
N PHE A 25 -4.56 5.38 -4.64
CA PHE A 25 -4.14 6.68 -5.16
C PHE A 25 -5.30 7.62 -5.51
N ILE A 26 -6.49 7.11 -5.80
CA ILE A 26 -7.66 7.94 -6.14
C ILE A 26 -8.07 8.87 -4.98
N VAL A 27 -7.74 8.48 -3.75
CA VAL A 27 -8.06 9.22 -2.52
C VAL A 27 -7.03 10.34 -2.24
N ALA A 28 -5.81 10.21 -2.74
CA ALA A 28 -4.69 11.05 -2.34
C ALA A 28 -4.88 12.56 -2.59
N PRO A 29 -5.45 13.03 -3.72
CA PRO A 29 -5.70 14.46 -3.90
C PRO A 29 -6.75 15.04 -2.93
N ALA A 30 -7.68 14.21 -2.44
CA ALA A 30 -8.83 14.64 -1.65
C ALA A 30 -8.57 14.64 -0.14
N ILE A 31 -7.53 13.92 0.34
CA ILE A 31 -7.31 13.72 1.77
C ILE A 31 -6.98 15.03 2.50
N THR A 32 -6.26 15.93 1.85
CA THR A 32 -5.89 17.25 2.39
C THR A 32 -7.12 18.11 2.63
N ASP A 33 -8.03 18.19 1.65
CA ASP A 33 -9.27 18.97 1.80
C ASP A 33 -10.17 18.41 2.91
N ILE A 34 -10.23 17.08 3.05
CA ILE A 34 -11.04 16.41 4.05
C ILE A 34 -10.48 16.56 5.46
N SER A 35 -9.17 16.39 5.62
CA SER A 35 -8.51 16.59 6.92
C SER A 35 -8.62 18.04 7.38
N MET A 36 -8.43 19.01 6.48
CA MET A 36 -8.62 20.43 6.77
C MET A 36 -10.06 20.73 7.18
N ALA A 37 -11.06 20.24 6.43
CA ALA A 37 -12.47 20.43 6.76
C ALA A 37 -12.86 19.79 8.10
N ALA A 38 -12.28 18.64 8.47
CA ALA A 38 -12.62 17.90 9.68
C ALA A 38 -11.95 18.47 10.95
N LEU A 39 -10.72 18.98 10.84
CA LEU A 39 -9.92 19.45 11.98
C LEU A 39 -10.00 20.97 12.17
N CYS A 40 -10.04 21.73 11.08
CA CYS A 40 -9.95 23.18 11.07
C CYS A 40 -10.97 23.78 10.07
N PRO A 41 -12.29 23.68 10.35
CA PRO A 41 -13.32 24.11 9.41
C PRO A 41 -13.19 25.61 9.09
N GLY A 42 -13.21 25.94 7.80
CA GLY A 42 -13.15 27.33 7.31
C GLY A 42 -11.78 28.01 7.42
N LYS A 43 -10.72 27.26 7.73
CA LYS A 43 -9.34 27.78 7.76
C LYS A 43 -8.49 27.06 6.72
N ASP A 44 -7.61 27.82 6.05
CA ASP A 44 -6.63 27.27 5.11
C ASP A 44 -5.33 26.84 5.79
N GLU A 45 -5.14 27.24 7.06
CA GLU A 45 -3.98 26.87 7.88
C GLU A 45 -4.41 25.96 9.05
N CYS A 46 -3.79 24.79 9.14
CA CYS A 46 -4.03 23.84 10.23
C CYS A 46 -2.73 23.08 10.55
N SER A 47 -2.00 23.56 11.55
CA SER A 47 -0.76 22.91 12.01
C SER A 47 -1.03 21.49 12.54
N LEU A 48 -2.19 21.27 13.16
CA LEU A 48 -2.60 19.96 13.66
C LEU A 48 -2.67 18.89 12.57
N ALA A 49 -3.18 19.21 11.38
CA ALA A 49 -3.28 18.26 10.27
C ALA A 49 -1.89 17.82 9.76
N ILE A 50 -0.94 18.76 9.73
CA ILE A 50 0.45 18.51 9.36
C ILE A 50 1.12 17.61 10.41
N TYR A 51 0.97 17.92 11.70
CA TYR A 51 1.54 17.11 12.78
C TYR A 51 0.98 15.69 12.80
N LEU A 52 -0.34 15.52 12.62
CA LEU A 52 -0.96 14.20 12.53
C LEU A 52 -0.44 13.42 11.31
N SER A 53 -0.38 14.05 10.14
CA SER A 53 0.13 13.39 8.92
C SER A 53 1.61 12.97 9.09
N GLY A 54 2.44 13.83 9.68
CA GLY A 54 3.83 13.51 9.99
C GLY A 54 3.96 12.38 11.02
N PHE A 55 3.16 12.40 12.09
CA PHE A 55 3.16 11.35 13.11
C PHE A 55 2.74 9.99 12.54
N GLN A 56 1.71 9.97 11.69
CA GLN A 56 1.28 8.78 10.96
C GLN A 56 2.40 8.20 10.10
N GLN A 57 3.12 9.05 9.34
CA GLN A 57 4.24 8.62 8.50
C GLN A 57 5.38 8.03 9.32
N VAL A 58 5.74 8.64 10.46
CA VAL A 58 6.78 8.12 11.35
C VAL A 58 6.38 6.77 11.95
N ILE A 59 5.16 6.64 12.50
CA ILE A 59 4.69 5.37 13.06
C ILE A 59 4.66 4.29 11.98
N THR A 60 4.16 4.63 10.80
CA THR A 60 4.05 3.69 9.69
C THR A 60 5.41 3.23 9.22
N GLY A 61 6.37 4.14 9.05
CA GLY A 61 7.73 3.81 8.64
C GLY A 61 8.48 2.94 9.66
N VAL A 62 8.35 3.25 10.96
CA VAL A 62 8.95 2.43 12.02
C VAL A 62 8.25 1.07 12.14
N GLY A 63 6.92 1.05 12.02
CA GLY A 63 6.13 -0.18 12.06
C GLY A 63 6.42 -1.10 10.88
N SER A 64 6.52 -0.55 9.67
CA SER A 64 6.81 -1.31 8.45
C SER A 64 8.22 -1.91 8.48
N LEU A 65 9.21 -1.23 9.08
CA LEU A 65 10.56 -1.78 9.28
C LEU A 65 10.55 -3.14 9.99
N MET A 66 9.63 -3.32 10.95
CA MET A 66 9.47 -4.59 11.68
C MET A 66 8.52 -5.57 10.96
N MET A 67 7.44 -5.05 10.37
CA MET A 67 6.41 -5.89 9.75
C MET A 67 6.81 -6.45 8.40
N MET A 68 7.59 -5.73 7.58
CA MET A 68 7.99 -6.20 6.24
C MET A 68 8.80 -7.50 6.28
N PRO A 69 9.84 -7.66 7.14
CA PRO A 69 10.54 -8.95 7.28
C PRO A 69 9.62 -10.06 7.80
N LEU A 70 8.71 -9.74 8.73
CA LEU A 70 7.73 -10.69 9.25
C LEU A 70 6.80 -11.19 8.13
N MET A 71 6.25 -10.26 7.35
CA MET A 71 5.41 -10.56 6.19
C MET A 71 6.19 -11.41 5.17
N GLY A 72 7.43 -11.05 4.83
CA GLY A 72 8.27 -11.88 3.96
C GLY A 72 8.38 -13.34 4.43
N SER A 73 8.76 -13.54 5.70
CA SER A 73 8.89 -14.88 6.27
C SER A 73 7.58 -15.68 6.34
N LEU A 74 6.45 -14.98 6.52
CA LEU A 74 5.13 -15.60 6.55
C LEU A 74 4.66 -15.98 5.15
N SER A 75 5.02 -15.18 4.14
CA SER A 75 4.72 -15.41 2.73
C SER A 75 5.40 -16.68 2.25
N ASP A 76 6.65 -16.88 2.68
CA ASP A 76 7.45 -18.05 2.28
C ASP A 76 6.91 -19.37 2.86
N LYS A 77 6.11 -19.30 3.93
CA LYS A 77 5.50 -20.48 4.59
C LYS A 77 4.05 -20.72 4.20
N HIS A 78 3.22 -19.67 4.18
CA HIS A 78 1.77 -19.79 3.96
C HIS A 78 1.38 -19.57 2.49
N GLY A 79 2.36 -19.29 1.63
CA GLY A 79 2.13 -18.96 0.23
C GLY A 79 1.91 -17.47 0.02
N ARG A 80 2.38 -17.00 -1.14
CA ARG A 80 2.38 -15.57 -1.50
C ARG A 80 0.98 -15.01 -1.71
N LYS A 81 0.09 -15.77 -2.36
CA LYS A 81 -1.30 -15.38 -2.60
C LYS A 81 -2.08 -15.21 -1.29
N CYS A 82 -1.95 -16.17 -0.37
CA CYS A 82 -2.58 -16.12 0.94
C CYS A 82 -2.15 -14.86 1.70
N LEU A 83 -0.84 -14.57 1.73
CA LEU A 83 -0.37 -13.41 2.47
C LEU A 83 -0.68 -12.09 1.78
N LEU A 84 -0.68 -12.01 0.44
CA LEU A 84 -1.08 -10.82 -0.31
C LEU A 84 -2.53 -10.40 -0.01
N THR A 85 -3.37 -11.37 0.36
CA THR A 85 -4.78 -11.14 0.68
C THR A 85 -4.95 -10.31 1.94
N LEU A 86 -4.12 -10.52 2.96
CA LEU A 86 -4.20 -9.83 4.24
C LEU A 86 -4.11 -8.30 4.09
N PRO A 87 -3.03 -7.71 3.54
CA PRO A 87 -2.92 -6.27 3.39
C PRO A 87 -3.96 -5.69 2.42
N MET A 88 -4.38 -6.43 1.39
CA MET A 88 -5.46 -5.99 0.49
C MET A 88 -6.80 -5.88 1.21
N THR A 89 -7.16 -6.87 2.04
CA THR A 89 -8.39 -6.81 2.85
C THR A 89 -8.34 -5.71 3.91
N LEU A 90 -7.19 -5.53 4.57
CA LEU A 90 -7.03 -4.52 5.61
C LEU A 90 -7.15 -3.09 5.06
N ASN A 91 -6.69 -2.84 3.83
CA ASN A 91 -6.78 -1.52 3.20
C ASN A 91 -8.23 -1.08 2.90
N ILE A 92 -9.20 -2.02 2.87
CA ILE A 92 -10.62 -1.69 2.67
C ILE A 92 -11.18 -0.93 3.88
N LEU A 93 -10.74 -1.23 5.09
CA LEU A 93 -11.25 -0.64 6.34
C LEU A 93 -11.11 0.89 6.40
N PRO A 94 -9.90 1.49 6.22
CA PRO A 94 -9.77 2.94 6.22
C PRO A 94 -10.53 3.60 5.07
N LEU A 95 -10.58 2.97 3.89
CA LEU A 95 -11.34 3.49 2.74
C LEU A 95 -12.84 3.54 3.02
N ALA A 96 -13.41 2.47 3.59
CA ALA A 96 -14.82 2.39 3.96
C ALA A 96 -15.18 3.36 5.09
N THR A 97 -14.26 3.59 6.03
CA THR A 97 -14.49 4.51 7.16
C THR A 97 -14.74 5.95 6.68
N LEU A 98 -13.93 6.44 5.74
CA LEU A 98 -14.12 7.78 5.17
C LEU A 98 -15.34 7.90 4.23
N ALA A 99 -15.83 6.77 3.70
CA ALA A 99 -17.08 6.76 2.93
C ALA A 99 -18.33 6.97 3.82
N TYR A 100 -18.25 6.68 5.12
CA TYR A 100 -19.42 6.71 6.00
C TYR A 100 -19.88 8.13 6.36
N SER A 101 -19.01 8.98 6.90
CA SER A 101 -19.35 10.37 7.21
C SER A 101 -18.11 11.25 7.47
N ARG A 102 -18.30 12.57 7.37
CA ARG A 102 -17.26 13.61 7.44
C ARG A 102 -17.04 14.21 8.84
N GLY A 103 -17.62 13.61 9.87
CA GLY A 103 -17.45 14.12 11.24
C GLY A 103 -16.01 13.99 11.74
N THR A 104 -15.59 14.92 12.61
CA THR A 104 -14.27 14.90 13.25
C THR A 104 -14.00 13.57 13.96
N THR A 105 -15.01 12.97 14.60
CA THR A 105 -14.91 11.64 15.24
C THR A 105 -14.53 10.55 14.24
N ILE A 106 -15.14 10.55 13.06
CA ILE A 106 -14.86 9.55 12.01
C ILE A 106 -13.49 9.79 11.40
N PHE A 107 -13.07 11.06 11.27
CA PHE A 107 -11.71 11.38 10.84
C PHE A 107 -10.66 10.79 11.81
N TYR A 108 -10.85 10.93 13.13
CA TYR A 108 -9.95 10.30 14.10
C TYR A 108 -10.00 8.76 14.05
N MET A 109 -11.17 8.17 13.86
CA MET A 109 -11.29 6.71 13.67
C MET A 109 -10.55 6.25 12.41
N TYR A 110 -10.72 6.97 11.29
CA TYR A 110 -9.98 6.74 10.05
C TYR A 110 -8.48 6.85 10.30
N TYR A 111 -8.02 7.90 10.98
CA TYR A 111 -6.61 8.13 11.26
C TYR A 111 -5.99 6.95 12.03
N VAL A 112 -6.67 6.47 13.07
CA VAL A 112 -6.23 5.32 13.86
C VAL A 112 -6.21 4.05 13.00
N LEU A 113 -7.31 3.73 12.29
CA LEU A 113 -7.39 2.57 11.40
C LEU A 113 -6.33 2.63 10.30
N LYS A 114 -6.15 3.79 9.68
CA LYS A 114 -5.18 4.00 8.60
C LYS A 114 -3.77 3.79 9.13
N THR A 115 -3.44 4.30 10.30
CA THR A 115 -2.13 4.08 10.93
C THR A 115 -1.88 2.59 11.16
N PHE A 116 -2.81 1.87 11.80
CA PHE A 116 -2.64 0.44 12.08
C PHE A 116 -2.56 -0.41 10.81
N THR A 117 -3.41 -0.11 9.83
CA THR A 117 -3.41 -0.84 8.55
C THR A 117 -2.16 -0.52 7.73
N SER A 118 -1.72 0.73 7.66
CA SER A 118 -0.49 1.13 6.97
C SER A 118 0.76 0.46 7.54
N ILE A 119 0.87 0.23 8.85
CA ILE A 119 1.99 -0.55 9.44
C ILE A 119 2.16 -1.92 8.77
N VAL A 120 1.06 -2.56 8.35
CA VAL A 120 1.06 -3.89 7.71
C VAL A 120 1.03 -3.78 6.19
N CYS A 121 0.25 -2.87 5.63
CA CYS A 121 -0.04 -2.77 4.20
C CYS A 121 1.02 -1.97 3.43
N GLU A 122 1.69 -1.02 4.07
CA GLU A 122 2.60 -0.10 3.39
C GLU A 122 3.86 -0.83 2.93
N GLY A 123 4.13 -0.76 1.62
CA GLY A 123 5.22 -1.47 0.95
C GLY A 123 5.07 -2.99 0.86
N SER A 124 4.35 -3.65 1.78
CA SER A 124 4.22 -5.11 1.81
C SER A 124 3.56 -5.68 0.55
N VAL A 125 2.51 -5.04 0.03
CA VAL A 125 1.83 -5.48 -1.20
C VAL A 125 2.78 -5.51 -2.39
N LEU A 126 3.58 -4.44 -2.56
CA LEU A 126 4.53 -4.36 -3.66
C LEU A 126 5.68 -5.36 -3.48
N CYS A 127 6.22 -5.49 -2.27
CA CYS A 127 7.27 -6.47 -1.97
C CYS A 127 6.81 -7.92 -2.22
N LEU A 128 5.59 -8.27 -1.78
CA LEU A 128 5.02 -9.60 -1.99
C LEU A 128 4.73 -9.86 -3.47
N ALA A 129 4.26 -8.85 -4.21
CA ALA A 129 4.07 -8.94 -5.64
C ALA A 129 5.39 -9.12 -6.40
N LEU A 130 6.42 -8.32 -6.09
CA LEU A 130 7.77 -8.48 -6.66
C LEU A 130 8.32 -9.88 -6.39
N ALA A 131 8.14 -10.37 -5.17
CA ALA A 131 8.64 -11.67 -4.81
C ALA A 131 7.82 -12.79 -5.49
N TYR A 132 6.52 -12.61 -5.73
CA TYR A 132 5.72 -13.50 -6.59
C TYR A 132 6.22 -13.51 -8.03
N VAL A 133 6.55 -12.35 -8.60
CA VAL A 133 7.16 -12.25 -9.93
C VAL A 133 8.48 -13.01 -9.97
N ALA A 134 9.31 -12.89 -8.93
CA ALA A 134 10.61 -13.56 -8.84
C ALA A 134 10.49 -15.10 -8.89
N ASP A 135 9.45 -15.66 -8.28
CA ASP A 135 9.19 -17.10 -8.27
C ASP A 135 8.68 -17.66 -9.61
N ASN A 136 8.01 -16.82 -10.40
CA ASN A 136 7.36 -17.26 -11.65
C ASN A 136 8.13 -16.87 -12.92
N VAL A 137 9.21 -16.10 -12.78
CA VAL A 137 10.01 -15.58 -13.91
C VAL A 137 11.47 -16.00 -13.79
N SER A 138 12.04 -16.44 -14.92
CA SER A 138 13.46 -16.79 -15.05
C SER A 138 14.38 -15.59 -14.82
N GLU A 139 15.57 -15.83 -14.26
CA GLU A 139 16.46 -14.76 -13.77
C GLU A 139 16.77 -13.67 -14.81
N GLY A 140 17.06 -14.07 -16.06
CA GLY A 140 17.35 -13.14 -17.15
C GLY A 140 16.21 -12.21 -17.54
N ARG A 141 14.96 -12.51 -17.15
CA ARG A 141 13.77 -11.70 -17.43
C ARG A 141 13.20 -10.98 -16.20
N ARG A 142 13.73 -11.25 -15.01
CA ARG A 142 13.23 -10.67 -13.74
C ARG A 142 13.31 -9.15 -13.74
N ALA A 143 14.42 -8.58 -14.23
CA ALA A 143 14.59 -7.13 -14.29
C ALA A 143 13.48 -6.45 -15.13
N SER A 144 13.19 -7.00 -16.32
CA SER A 144 12.11 -6.52 -17.17
C SER A 144 10.74 -6.69 -16.50
N ALA A 145 10.46 -7.84 -15.89
CA ALA A 145 9.20 -8.10 -15.21
C ALA A 145 8.98 -7.20 -13.98
N PHE A 146 10.02 -6.91 -13.21
CA PHE A 146 9.97 -5.93 -12.11
C PHE A 146 9.72 -4.52 -12.66
N GLY A 147 10.39 -4.14 -13.74
CA GLY A 147 10.16 -2.87 -14.43
C GLY A 147 8.70 -2.70 -14.89
N ILE A 148 8.11 -3.74 -15.47
CA ILE A 148 6.69 -3.76 -15.87
C ILE A 148 5.78 -3.60 -14.64
N LEU A 149 6.03 -4.34 -13.55
CA LEU A 149 5.24 -4.22 -12.32
C LEU A 149 5.29 -2.80 -11.72
N THR A 150 6.47 -2.18 -11.69
CA THR A 150 6.61 -0.79 -11.25
C THR A 150 5.94 0.19 -12.22
N GLY A 151 6.04 -0.04 -13.53
CA GLY A 151 5.36 0.76 -14.54
C GLY A 151 3.83 0.69 -14.42
N ILE A 152 3.27 -0.47 -14.09
CA ILE A 152 1.84 -0.63 -13.79
C ILE A 152 1.43 0.19 -12.57
N THR A 153 2.28 0.24 -11.54
CA THR A 153 2.03 1.05 -10.34
C THR A 153 2.00 2.55 -10.69
N SER A 154 2.94 3.01 -11.51
CA SER A 154 2.98 4.39 -12.03
C SER A 154 1.75 4.71 -12.91
N CYS A 155 1.35 3.78 -13.78
CA CYS A 155 0.16 3.91 -14.61
C CYS A 155 -1.10 4.02 -13.73
N ALA A 156 -1.24 3.15 -12.71
CA ALA A 156 -2.35 3.20 -11.77
C ALA A 156 -2.39 4.55 -11.01
N PHE A 157 -1.24 5.10 -10.64
CA PHE A 157 -1.14 6.43 -10.01
C PHE A 157 -1.68 7.55 -10.93
N VAL A 158 -1.25 7.59 -12.19
CA VAL A 158 -1.73 8.59 -13.17
C VAL A 158 -3.21 8.41 -13.47
N CYS A 159 -3.67 7.19 -13.72
CA CYS A 159 -5.08 6.91 -13.97
C CYS A 159 -5.96 7.28 -12.78
N ALA A 160 -5.55 6.92 -11.56
CA ALA A 160 -6.32 7.20 -10.35
C ALA A 160 -6.39 8.71 -10.04
N THR A 161 -5.30 9.45 -10.24
CA THR A 161 -5.27 10.91 -10.04
C THR A 161 -6.09 11.65 -11.10
N LEU A 162 -6.07 11.19 -12.36
CA LEU A 162 -6.98 11.67 -13.41
C LEU A 162 -8.45 11.40 -13.03
N CYS A 163 -8.78 10.17 -12.65
CA CYS A 163 -10.13 9.84 -12.19
C CYS A 163 -10.54 10.71 -10.99
N ALA A 164 -9.66 10.88 -10.01
CA ALA A 164 -9.93 11.72 -8.84
C ALA A 164 -10.26 13.17 -9.23
N ARG A 165 -9.56 13.75 -10.22
CA ARG A 165 -9.85 15.08 -10.78
C ARG A 165 -11.27 15.13 -11.37
N PHE A 166 -11.57 14.26 -12.32
CA PHE A 166 -12.84 14.32 -13.06
C PHE A 166 -14.07 13.91 -12.24
N LEU A 167 -13.91 13.05 -11.24
CA LEU A 167 -15.02 12.59 -10.38
C LEU A 167 -15.61 13.73 -9.52
N SER A 168 -15.02 14.93 -9.55
CA SER A 168 -15.43 16.09 -8.75
C SER A 168 -16.12 17.22 -9.53
N ILE A 169 -16.25 17.11 -10.86
CA ILE A 169 -16.55 18.28 -11.73
C ILE A 169 -18.05 18.58 -11.93
N ALA A 170 -18.98 17.78 -11.38
CA ALA A 170 -20.41 18.08 -11.47
C ALA A 170 -21.00 18.45 -10.10
N ALA A 171 -21.34 19.73 -9.93
CA ALA A 171 -21.78 20.35 -8.69
C ALA A 171 -22.98 19.65 -8.01
N THR A 172 -22.79 19.12 -6.79
CA THR A 172 -23.64 19.34 -5.58
C THR A 172 -22.87 18.84 -4.33
N PHE A 173 -22.56 19.73 -3.40
CA PHE A 173 -21.36 19.73 -2.54
C PHE A 173 -21.24 18.73 -1.35
N GLN A 174 -22.01 17.65 -1.29
CA GLN A 174 -21.91 16.72 -0.13
C GLN A 174 -21.98 15.23 -0.47
N ILE A 175 -22.70 14.85 -1.52
CA ILE A 175 -22.96 13.44 -1.87
C ILE A 175 -21.84 12.87 -2.76
N LEU A 176 -21.17 13.71 -3.57
CA LEU A 176 -20.21 13.25 -4.58
C LEU A 176 -18.80 12.94 -4.05
N HIS A 177 -18.35 13.58 -2.97
CA HIS A 177 -17.05 13.24 -2.38
C HIS A 177 -17.07 11.87 -1.69
N ILE A 178 -18.20 11.49 -1.07
CA ILE A 178 -18.42 10.13 -0.57
C ILE A 178 -18.31 9.13 -1.73
N ALA A 179 -18.78 9.51 -2.93
CA ALA A 179 -18.67 8.66 -4.12
C ALA A 179 -17.20 8.36 -4.49
N THR A 180 -16.25 9.29 -4.30
CA THR A 180 -14.83 9.00 -4.55
C THR A 180 -14.30 7.89 -3.62
N TYR A 181 -14.65 7.94 -2.33
CA TYR A 181 -14.27 6.92 -1.36
C TYR A 181 -15.02 5.61 -1.56
N LEU A 182 -16.29 5.67 -1.98
CA LEU A 182 -17.06 4.48 -2.33
C LEU A 182 -16.47 3.79 -3.55
N VAL A 183 -16.07 4.55 -4.58
CA VAL A 183 -15.35 4.02 -5.75
C VAL A 183 -14.01 3.42 -5.31
N ALA A 184 -13.25 4.10 -4.45
CA ALA A 184 -12.00 3.57 -3.91
C ALA A 184 -12.22 2.24 -3.18
N ALA A 185 -13.19 2.17 -2.27
CA ALA A 185 -13.53 0.96 -1.52
C ALA A 185 -14.03 -0.16 -2.44
N ALA A 186 -14.89 0.15 -3.42
CA ALA A 186 -15.37 -0.82 -4.40
C ALA A 186 -14.22 -1.39 -5.26
N MET A 187 -13.28 -0.54 -5.69
CA MET A 187 -12.10 -0.98 -6.43
C MET A 187 -11.14 -1.80 -5.57
N ALA A 188 -11.01 -1.50 -4.27
CA ALA A 188 -10.22 -2.30 -3.33
C ALA A 188 -10.86 -3.69 -3.08
N ILE A 189 -12.18 -3.74 -2.92
CA ILE A 189 -12.94 -5.00 -2.83
C ILE A 189 -12.78 -5.79 -4.12
N LEU A 190 -12.96 -5.15 -5.28
CA LEU A 190 -12.81 -5.78 -6.59
C LEU A 190 -11.39 -6.33 -6.79
N SER A 191 -10.36 -5.57 -6.44
CA SER A 191 -8.96 -6.01 -6.47
C SER A 191 -8.76 -7.27 -5.62
N THR A 192 -9.28 -7.26 -4.40
CA THR A 192 -9.17 -8.39 -3.47
C THR A 192 -9.92 -9.63 -3.99
N LEU A 193 -11.12 -9.44 -4.52
CA LEU A 193 -11.94 -10.52 -5.08
C LEU A 193 -11.29 -11.11 -6.33
N TYR A 194 -10.84 -10.24 -7.23
CA TYR A 194 -10.14 -10.61 -8.46
C TYR A 194 -8.89 -11.42 -8.15
N MET A 195 -8.09 -10.98 -7.17
CA MET A 195 -6.91 -11.71 -6.73
C MET A 195 -7.26 -13.09 -6.18
N ARG A 196 -8.25 -13.18 -5.27
CA ARG A 196 -8.64 -14.46 -4.67
C ARG A 196 -9.13 -15.46 -5.72
N LEU A 197 -9.87 -14.99 -6.72
CA LEU A 197 -10.48 -15.84 -7.75
C LEU A 197 -9.51 -16.22 -8.87
N PHE A 198 -8.74 -15.27 -9.41
CA PHE A 198 -8.00 -15.45 -10.66
C PHE A 198 -6.49 -15.62 -10.49
N LEU A 199 -5.89 -15.18 -9.38
CA LEU A 199 -4.46 -15.36 -9.19
C LEU A 199 -4.18 -16.82 -8.82
N PRO A 200 -3.35 -17.58 -9.55
CA PRO A 200 -2.98 -18.93 -9.15
C PRO A 200 -2.10 -18.89 -7.89
N ASP A 201 -2.12 -19.96 -7.10
CA ASP A 201 -1.17 -20.10 -6.00
C ASP A 201 0.26 -20.24 -6.55
N SER A 202 1.22 -19.53 -5.94
CA SER A 202 2.63 -19.71 -6.30
C SER A 202 3.04 -21.12 -5.89
N ILE A 203 3.22 -21.99 -6.89
CA ILE A 203 3.53 -23.41 -6.71
C ILE A 203 4.78 -23.55 -5.83
N ARG A 204 4.62 -24.16 -4.65
CA ARG A 204 5.72 -24.81 -3.93
C ARG A 204 5.25 -26.18 -3.44
N ASP A 205 5.59 -27.15 -4.26
CA ASP A 205 5.50 -28.60 -4.09
C ASP A 205 4.14 -29.27 -3.84
N ASN A 206 3.87 -30.24 -4.72
CA ASN A 206 3.02 -31.40 -4.48
C ASN A 206 3.51 -32.15 -3.23
N SER A 207 3.01 -31.80 -2.04
CA SER A 207 2.79 -32.79 -0.97
C SER A 207 1.85 -32.24 0.11
N LEU A 208 0.62 -32.77 0.09
CA LEU A 208 -0.34 -32.90 1.20
C LEU A 208 -0.80 -31.62 1.93
N GLY A 209 -2.10 -31.32 1.80
CA GLY A 209 -2.86 -30.85 2.97
C GLY A 209 -3.97 -29.82 2.79
N ALA A 210 -4.97 -30.13 1.95
CA ALA A 210 -6.39 -29.71 2.02
C ALA A 210 -6.79 -28.21 1.93
N PRO A 211 -7.85 -27.91 1.14
CA PRO A 211 -8.44 -26.58 1.07
C PRO A 211 -9.26 -26.28 2.34
N ILE A 212 -9.13 -25.04 2.84
CA ILE A 212 -9.91 -24.53 3.97
C ILE A 212 -11.35 -24.29 3.50
N VAL A 213 -12.18 -25.33 3.50
CA VAL A 213 -13.65 -25.21 3.47
C VAL A 213 -14.23 -26.18 4.50
N LEU A 214 -14.79 -25.59 5.55
CA LEU A 214 -15.86 -26.10 6.42
C LEU A 214 -15.62 -27.46 7.10
N SER A 215 -15.16 -27.41 8.36
CA SER A 215 -15.60 -28.41 9.34
C SER A 215 -15.94 -27.71 10.65
N GLU A 216 -17.24 -27.59 10.88
CA GLU A 216 -17.80 -27.43 12.22
C GLU A 216 -17.24 -28.54 13.12
N LYS A 217 -16.43 -28.15 14.11
CA LYS A 217 -16.50 -28.78 15.42
C LYS A 217 -16.06 -27.80 16.50
N LEU A 218 -17.07 -27.21 17.12
CA LEU A 218 -17.03 -26.50 18.39
C LEU A 218 -16.58 -27.47 19.49
N SER A 219 -15.37 -27.30 20.01
CA SER A 219 -15.02 -27.52 21.43
C SER A 219 -13.55 -27.14 21.66
N SER A 220 -13.33 -26.06 22.41
CA SER A 220 -12.05 -25.54 22.87
C SER A 220 -11.28 -26.51 23.81
N PRO A 221 -9.98 -26.30 24.06
CA PRO A 221 -9.63 -25.36 25.13
C PRO A 221 -8.69 -24.22 24.67
N LEU A 222 -9.05 -23.03 25.12
CA LEU A 222 -8.44 -21.71 24.91
C LEU A 222 -7.09 -21.55 25.66
N LEU A 223 -6.08 -22.38 25.40
CA LEU A 223 -4.78 -22.22 26.09
C LEU A 223 -3.53 -22.71 25.34
N GLU A 224 -3.50 -22.64 24.00
CA GLU A 224 -2.28 -22.97 23.22
C GLU A 224 -1.81 -21.90 22.21
N ASP A 225 -2.55 -20.79 22.05
CA ASP A 225 -2.22 -19.80 21.01
C ASP A 225 -1.14 -18.77 21.42
N CYS A 226 -0.66 -18.81 22.66
CA CYS A 226 0.34 -17.85 23.15
C CYS A 226 1.79 -18.23 22.73
N HIS A 227 2.08 -19.51 22.51
CA HIS A 227 3.43 -19.98 22.16
C HIS A 227 3.76 -19.75 20.67
N GLY A 228 2.75 -19.88 19.80
CA GLY A 228 2.88 -19.61 18.36
C GLY A 228 3.15 -18.14 18.05
N HIS A 229 2.57 -17.21 18.81
CA HIS A 229 2.79 -15.77 18.65
C HIS A 229 4.19 -15.33 19.12
N LYS A 230 4.64 -15.82 20.28
CA LYS A 230 6.00 -15.58 20.80
C LYS A 230 7.08 -16.06 19.83
N ASN A 231 6.92 -17.26 19.27
CA ASN A 231 7.88 -17.80 18.31
C ASN A 231 7.95 -17.00 17.00
N ARG A 232 6.83 -16.38 16.56
CA ARG A 232 6.78 -15.51 15.37
C ARG A 232 7.49 -14.19 15.61
N ILE A 233 7.19 -13.51 16.72
CA ILE A 233 7.87 -12.26 17.10
C ILE A 233 9.38 -12.51 17.29
N PHE A 234 9.75 -13.61 17.94
CA PHE A 234 11.15 -13.96 18.15
C PHE A 234 11.90 -14.20 16.83
N ARG A 235 11.26 -14.81 15.83
CA ARG A 235 11.83 -15.00 14.49
C ARG A 235 11.97 -13.70 13.72
N ALA A 236 10.98 -12.80 13.80
CA ALA A 236 11.06 -11.47 13.21
C ALA A 236 12.20 -10.65 13.84
N ILE A 237 12.29 -10.63 15.17
CA ILE A 237 13.38 -9.98 15.91
C ILE A 237 14.74 -10.58 15.52
N ARG A 238 14.82 -11.90 15.35
CA ARG A 238 16.04 -12.57 14.89
C ARG A 238 16.42 -12.14 13.46
N SER A 239 15.47 -12.08 12.53
CA SER A 239 15.70 -11.63 11.15
C SER A 239 16.18 -10.18 11.11
N VAL A 240 15.53 -9.28 11.86
CA VAL A 240 15.96 -7.88 12.00
C VAL A 240 17.35 -7.79 12.62
N ARG A 241 17.66 -8.60 13.64
CA ARG A 241 18.99 -8.67 14.26
C ARG A 241 20.06 -9.16 13.28
N GLU A 242 19.77 -10.18 12.49
CA GLU A 242 20.68 -10.70 11.48
C GLU A 242 20.94 -9.65 10.40
N MET A 243 19.91 -8.97 9.89
CA MET A 243 20.02 -7.86 8.94
C MET A 243 20.84 -6.69 9.52
N THR A 244 20.59 -6.31 10.78
CA THR A 244 21.36 -5.27 11.48
C THR A 244 22.82 -5.68 11.64
N SER A 245 23.09 -6.96 11.93
CA SER A 245 24.46 -7.48 12.04
C SER A 245 25.19 -7.46 10.71
N LEU A 246 24.50 -7.77 9.61
CA LEU A 246 25.06 -7.73 8.26
C LEU A 246 25.36 -6.30 7.83
N MET A 247 24.43 -5.37 8.08
CA MET A 247 24.64 -3.94 7.86
C MET A 247 25.85 -3.42 8.63
N ARG A 248 26.01 -3.81 9.89
CA ARG A 248 27.15 -3.37 10.71
C ARG A 248 28.49 -3.96 10.27
N ARG A 249 28.50 -5.14 9.65
CA ARG A 249 29.73 -5.81 9.20
C ARG A 249 30.25 -5.30 7.86
N SER A 250 29.39 -4.72 7.02
CA SER A 250 29.76 -4.25 5.69
C SER A 250 29.64 -2.72 5.59
N VAL A 251 30.78 -2.04 5.53
CA VAL A 251 30.86 -0.57 5.35
C VAL A 251 30.08 -0.07 4.13
N PRO A 252 30.23 -0.65 2.90
CA PRO A 252 29.47 -0.15 1.75
C PRO A 252 27.96 -0.39 1.91
N LEU A 253 27.55 -1.51 2.50
CA LEU A 253 26.14 -1.79 2.77
C LEU A 253 25.55 -0.78 3.77
N PHE A 254 26.31 -0.46 4.82
CA PHE A 254 25.92 0.55 5.81
C PHE A 254 25.78 1.94 5.18
N GLN A 255 26.73 2.34 4.32
CA GLN A 255 26.69 3.62 3.63
C GLN A 255 25.46 3.73 2.72
N VAL A 256 25.19 2.72 1.89
CA VAL A 256 24.01 2.69 1.02
C VAL A 256 22.73 2.77 1.85
N ALA A 257 22.64 2.00 2.94
CA ALA A 257 21.47 2.04 3.81
C ALA A 257 21.27 3.41 4.49
N MET A 258 22.35 4.09 4.90
CA MET A 258 22.25 5.44 5.47
C MET A 258 21.78 6.46 4.44
N VAL A 259 22.30 6.41 3.22
CA VAL A 259 21.84 7.28 2.13
C VAL A 259 20.38 7.02 1.82
N SER A 260 19.96 5.76 1.69
CA SER A 260 18.56 5.39 1.46
C SER A 260 17.66 5.86 2.61
N PHE A 261 18.08 5.70 3.86
CA PHE A 261 17.31 6.14 5.03
C PHE A 261 17.05 7.66 4.99
N PHE A 262 18.09 8.48 4.82
CA PHE A 262 17.91 9.93 4.79
C PHE A 262 17.13 10.40 3.55
N SER A 263 17.33 9.75 2.40
CA SER A 263 16.55 10.03 1.19
C SER A 263 15.07 9.74 1.40
N SER A 264 14.72 8.56 1.94
CA SER A 264 13.34 8.18 2.22
C SER A 264 12.71 9.03 3.32
N LEU A 265 13.48 9.43 4.34
CA LEU A 265 13.01 10.33 5.40
C LEU A 265 12.66 11.71 4.84
N ALA A 266 13.51 12.26 3.97
CA ALA A 266 13.27 13.54 3.32
C ALA A 266 12.04 13.48 2.40
N GLU A 267 11.91 12.41 1.61
CA GLU A 267 10.76 12.19 0.72
C GLU A 267 9.45 12.03 1.49
N ALA A 268 9.44 11.23 2.57
CA ALA A 268 8.27 11.06 3.43
C ALA A 268 7.86 12.37 4.10
N GLY A 269 8.83 13.17 4.57
CA GLY A 269 8.58 14.50 5.12
C GLY A 269 7.95 15.45 4.11
N LEU A 270 8.47 15.46 2.87
CA LEU A 270 7.92 16.25 1.78
C LEU A 270 6.49 15.81 1.44
N HIS A 271 6.23 14.51 1.36
CA HIS A 271 4.88 13.97 1.13
C HIS A 271 3.90 14.34 2.25
N ALA A 272 4.35 14.35 3.51
CA ALA A 272 3.50 14.67 4.66
C ALA A 272 3.09 16.15 4.74
N SER A 273 3.93 17.07 4.26
CA SER A 273 3.72 18.51 4.43
C SER A 273 3.37 19.28 3.15
N SER A 274 3.83 18.83 1.97
CA SER A 274 3.75 19.60 0.72
C SER A 274 2.32 19.99 0.33
N MET A 275 1.38 19.06 0.42
CA MET A 275 -0.02 19.34 0.07
C MET A 275 -0.66 20.35 1.03
N TYR A 276 -0.40 20.23 2.33
CA TYR A 276 -0.89 21.20 3.32
C TYR A 276 -0.22 22.57 3.17
N TYR A 277 1.06 22.62 2.81
CA TYR A 277 1.75 23.87 2.51
C TYR A 277 1.13 24.57 1.29
N LEU A 278 0.86 23.82 0.22
CA LEU A 278 0.19 24.34 -0.98
C LEU A 278 -1.25 24.81 -0.69
N LYS A 279 -1.97 24.09 0.18
CA LYS A 279 -3.27 24.52 0.73
C LYS A 279 -3.14 25.87 1.43
N ALA A 280 -2.23 25.98 2.40
CA ALA A 280 -2.08 27.16 3.25
C ALA A 280 -1.60 28.39 2.47
N LYS A 281 -0.62 28.23 1.58
CA LYS A 281 0.02 29.37 0.90
C LYS A 281 -0.65 29.80 -0.39
N PHE A 282 -1.18 28.85 -1.15
CA PHE A 282 -1.72 29.07 -2.49
C PHE A 282 -3.22 28.75 -2.61
N HIS A 283 -3.88 28.37 -1.50
CA HIS A 283 -5.30 28.01 -1.46
C HIS A 283 -5.66 26.91 -2.45
N PHE A 284 -4.75 25.95 -2.65
CA PHE A 284 -4.96 24.86 -3.59
C PHE A 284 -6.20 24.03 -3.20
N ASN A 285 -6.97 23.61 -4.19
CA ASN A 285 -8.06 22.66 -4.01
C ASN A 285 -7.67 21.26 -4.51
N LYS A 286 -8.52 20.27 -4.26
CA LYS A 286 -8.37 18.90 -4.75
C LYS A 286 -7.96 18.80 -6.23
N ASP A 287 -8.52 19.62 -7.10
CA ASP A 287 -8.28 19.50 -8.55
C ASP A 287 -6.88 19.98 -8.93
N GLN A 288 -6.39 21.03 -8.25
CA GLN A 288 -5.02 21.51 -8.39
C GLN A 288 -4.01 20.54 -7.78
N PHE A 289 -4.34 19.88 -6.66
CA PHE A 289 -3.53 18.77 -6.14
C PHE A 289 -3.45 17.62 -7.15
N ALA A 290 -4.58 17.25 -7.76
CA ALA A 290 -4.60 16.21 -8.78
C ALA A 290 -3.75 16.57 -10.00
N ASP A 291 -3.82 17.82 -10.50
CA ASP A 291 -2.97 18.30 -11.60
C ASP A 291 -1.48 18.16 -11.28
N LEU A 292 -1.07 18.60 -10.09
CA LEU A 292 0.33 18.50 -9.66
C LEU A 292 0.78 17.04 -9.60
N MET A 293 -0.07 16.15 -9.07
CA MET A 293 0.22 14.72 -9.01
C MET A 293 0.30 14.08 -10.40
N ILE A 294 -0.58 14.46 -11.34
CA ILE A 294 -0.51 13.97 -12.73
C ILE A 294 0.81 14.38 -13.38
N ILE A 295 1.23 15.64 -13.22
CA ILE A 295 2.52 16.12 -13.73
C ILE A 295 3.67 15.31 -13.13
N PHE A 296 3.66 15.10 -11.81
CA PHE A 296 4.67 14.30 -11.13
C PHE A 296 4.70 12.84 -11.63
N GLY A 297 3.54 12.21 -11.78
CA GLY A 297 3.41 10.84 -12.28
C GLY A 297 3.86 10.68 -13.73
N ALA A 298 3.51 11.64 -14.59
CA ALA A 298 3.93 11.67 -16.00
C ALA A 298 5.45 11.87 -16.11
N ALA A 299 6.01 12.84 -15.38
CA ALA A 299 7.45 13.08 -15.35
C ALA A 299 8.23 11.85 -14.82
N GLY A 300 7.72 11.21 -13.76
CA GLY A 300 8.28 9.97 -13.22
C GLY A 300 8.26 8.83 -14.24
N SER A 301 7.14 8.66 -14.95
CA SER A 301 7.01 7.62 -15.99
C SER A 301 7.98 7.84 -17.16
N ILE A 302 8.11 9.09 -17.64
CA ILE A 302 9.06 9.45 -18.72
C ILE A 302 10.51 9.19 -18.26
N SER A 303 10.84 9.55 -17.02
CA SER A 303 12.19 9.32 -16.47
C SER A 303 12.55 7.84 -16.39
N GLN A 304 11.58 6.95 -16.13
CA GLN A 304 11.80 5.50 -16.10
C GLN A 304 12.04 4.92 -17.50
N VAL A 305 11.39 5.45 -18.53
CA VAL A 305 11.60 5.00 -19.93
C VAL A 305 12.99 5.38 -20.44
N ASN A 306 13.51 6.55 -20.07
CA ASN A 306 14.82 7.02 -20.50
C ASN A 306 16.02 6.34 -19.80
N LYS A 307 15.78 5.45 -18.82
CA LYS A 307 16.84 4.74 -18.08
C LYS A 307 17.04 3.29 -18.52
N ASN A 308 16.23 2.79 -19.45
CA ASN A 308 16.40 1.47 -20.08
C ASN A 308 16.99 1.64 -21.48
#